data_AF-A0A9D9G036-F1
#
_entry.id   AF-A0A9D9G036-F1
#
_cell.length_a   1.000
_cell.length_b   1.000
_cell.length_c   1.000
_cell.angle_alpha   90.00
_cell.angle_beta   90.00
_cell.angle_gamma   90.00
#
_symmetry.space_group_name_H-M   'P 1'
#
loop_
_entity.id
_entity.type
_entity.pdbx_description
1 polymer ?
#
loop_
_entity_poly.entity_id
_entity_poly.type
_entity_poly.pdbx_seq_one_letter_code
_entity_poly.pdbx_strand_id
1 'polypeptide(L)' 'MQDPNTANQGDLIFKLDQDRAWLLENLDKGKWPEIRSELAALERKISKLIISVQENNVDI' A
#
# COMPACT_ATOMS: atom_id res chain seq x y z
N MET A 1 -14.51 21.28 -14.28
CA MET A 1 -14.81 19.85 -14.42
C MET A 1 -13.57 19.12 -13.92
N GLN A 2 -13.61 18.49 -12.75
CA GLN A 2 -12.51 17.64 -12.29
C GLN A 2 -12.48 16.38 -13.17
N ASP A 3 -11.31 16.04 -13.71
CA ASP A 3 -11.13 14.81 -14.46
C ASP A 3 -11.55 13.61 -13.59
N PRO A 4 -12.39 12.69 -14.11
CA PRO A 4 -12.79 11.48 -13.38
C PRO A 4 -11.61 10.54 -13.09
N ASN A 5 -10.42 10.84 -13.64
CA ASN A 5 -9.17 10.13 -13.41
C ASN A 5 -8.37 10.69 -12.21
N THR A 6 -8.66 11.92 -11.76
CA THR A 6 -8.07 12.51 -10.55
C THR A 6 -8.89 12.18 -9.30
N ALA A 7 -10.13 11.71 -9.47
CA ALA A 7 -10.85 10.97 -8.44
C ALA A 7 -10.19 9.57 -8.33
N ASN A 8 -9.40 9.25 -7.32
CA ASN A 8 -9.06 9.97 -6.11
C ASN A 8 -7.73 9.33 -5.68
N GLN A 9 -6.60 9.82 -6.22
CA GLN A 9 -5.29 9.20 -6.01
C GLN A 9 -4.99 9.04 -4.50
N GLY A 10 -5.46 9.98 -3.68
CA GLY A 10 -5.48 9.86 -2.23
C GLY A 10 -6.28 8.67 -1.71
N ASP A 11 -7.49 8.41 -2.21
CA ASP A 11 -8.28 7.22 -1.84
C ASP A 11 -7.61 5.92 -2.27
N LEU A 12 -6.94 5.90 -3.43
CA LEU A 12 -6.23 4.72 -3.91
C LEU A 12 -5.04 4.40 -3.01
N ILE A 13 -4.28 5.42 -2.62
CA ILE A 13 -3.19 5.27 -1.65
C ILE A 13 -3.71 4.87 -0.28
N PHE A 14 -4.85 5.42 0.15
CA PHE A 14 -5.49 5.06 1.41
C PHE A 14 -5.92 3.58 1.42
N LYS A 15 -6.60 3.09 0.37
CA LYS A 15 -6.96 1.68 0.24
C LYS A 15 -5.74 0.77 0.23
N LEU A 16 -4.70 1.17 -0.50
CA LEU A 16 -3.46 0.41 -0.59
C LEU A 16 -2.74 0.32 0.78
N ASP A 17 -2.77 1.37 1.58
CA ASP A 17 -2.23 1.35 2.94
C ASP A 17 -3.07 0.47 3.89
N GLN A 18 -4.40 0.48 3.75
CA GLN A 18 -5.27 -0.45 4.48
C GLN A 18 -4.98 -1.91 4.12
N ASP A 19 -4.83 -2.22 2.83
CA ASP A 19 -4.50 -3.58 2.37
C ASP A 19 -3.12 -4.03 2.87
N ARG A 20 -2.14 -3.11 2.88
CA ARG A 20 -0.81 -3.34 3.45
C ARG A 20 -0.89 -3.64 4.95
N ALA A 21 -1.64 -2.85 5.71
CA ALA A 21 -1.82 -3.03 7.15
C ALA A 21 -2.51 -4.37 7.46
N TRP A 22 -3.54 -4.72 6.69
CA TRP A 22 -4.20 -6.02 6.80
C TRP A 22 -3.23 -7.17 6.50
N LEU A 23 -2.42 -7.06 5.45
CA LEU A 23 -1.42 -8.07 5.11
C LEU A 23 -0.43 -8.27 6.27
N LEU A 24 0.09 -7.18 6.83
CA LEU A 24 1.02 -7.22 7.95
C LEU A 24 0.41 -7.86 9.21
N GLU A 25 -0.82 -7.48 9.58
CA GLU A 25 -1.53 -8.05 10.73
C GLU A 25 -1.72 -9.57 10.59
N ASN A 26 -2.03 -10.05 9.38
CA ASN A 26 -2.18 -11.48 9.13
C ASN A 26 -0.83 -12.22 9.16
N LEU A 27 0.27 -11.58 8.71
CA LEU A 27 1.62 -12.12 8.84
C LEU A 27 2.05 -12.22 10.32
N ASP A 28 1.70 -11.22 11.14
CA ASP A 28 1.99 -11.21 12.58
C ASP A 28 1.20 -12.29 13.33
N LYS A 29 -0.04 -12.56 12.91
CA LYS A 29 -0.85 -13.69 13.38
C LYS A 29 -0.32 -15.06 12.95
N GLY A 30 0.77 -15.11 12.17
CA GLY A 30 1.39 -16.35 11.70
C GLY A 30 0.63 -17.02 10.54
N LYS A 31 -0.21 -16.27 9.81
CA LYS A 31 -0.85 -16.81 8.61
C LYS A 31 0.15 -16.95 7.46
N TRP A 32 -0.13 -17.91 6.58
CA TRP A 32 0.66 -18.20 5.38
C TRP A 32 2.16 -18.40 5.65
N PRO A 33 2.54 -19.31 6.58
CA PRO A 33 3.95 -19.53 6.94
C PRO A 33 4.81 -19.94 5.73
N GLU A 34 4.22 -20.65 4.76
CA GLU A 34 4.91 -21.12 3.54
C GLU A 34 5.33 -20.00 2.59
N ILE A 35 4.60 -18.87 2.59
CA ILE A 35 4.87 -17.72 1.72
C ILE A 35 5.12 -16.42 2.50
N ARG A 36 5.40 -16.54 3.81
CA ARG A 36 5.56 -15.39 4.72
C ARG A 36 6.67 -14.45 4.25
N SER A 37 7.76 -15.01 3.74
CA SER A 37 8.92 -14.26 3.26
C SER A 37 8.57 -13.43 2.02
N GLU A 38 7.83 -14.02 1.08
CA GLU A 38 7.35 -13.34 -0.13
C GLU A 38 6.32 -12.27 0.19
N LEU A 39 5.38 -12.55 1.10
CA LEU A 39 4.37 -11.60 1.54
C LEU A 39 4.98 -10.43 2.32
N ALA A 40 5.98 -10.67 3.17
CA ALA A 40 6.74 -9.60 3.83
C ALA A 40 7.52 -8.75 2.81
N ALA A 41 8.07 -9.36 1.76
CA ALA A 41 8.71 -8.62 0.68
C ALA A 41 7.70 -7.79 -0.14
N LEU A 42 6.49 -8.31 -0.35
CA LEU A 42 5.39 -7.60 -1.01
C LEU A 42 4.93 -6.40 -0.18
N GLU A 43 4.66 -6.59 1.12
CA GLU A 43 4.31 -5.52 2.06
C GLU A 43 5.33 -4.37 2.00
N ARG A 44 6.63 -4.70 2.06
CA ARG A 44 7.71 -3.69 1.98
C ARG A 44 7.73 -2.94 0.66
N LYS A 45 7.44 -3.62 -0.47
CA LYS A 45 7.34 -2.96 -1.78
C LYS A 45 6.15 -2.00 -1.82
N ILE A 46 5.02 -2.40 -1.25
CA ILE A 46 3.82 -1.55 -1.14
C ILE A 46 4.13 -0.32 -0.26
N SER A 47 4.78 -0.51 0.89
CA SER A 47 5.20 0.60 1.77
C SER A 47 6.09 1.61 1.02
N LYS A 48 7.11 1.14 0.30
CA LYS A 48 7.97 2.01 -0.51
C LYS A 48 7.23 2.75 -1.61
N LEU A 49 6.26 2.09 -2.26
CA LEU A 49 5.43 2.72 -3.29
C LEU A 49 4.56 3.83 -2.71
N ILE A 50 3.91 3.58 -1.57
CA ILE A 50 3.07 4.58 -0.88
C ILE A 50 3.92 5.81 -0.51
N ILE A 51 5.09 5.60 0.10
CA ILE A 51 6.01 6.69 0.46
C ILE A 51 6.43 7.45 -0.79
N SER A 52 6.88 6.76 -1.83
CA SER A 52 7.30 7.40 -3.09
C SER A 52 6.17 8.21 -3.71
N VAL A 53 4.95 7.69 -3.76
CA VAL A 53 3.81 8.44 -4.28
C VAL A 53 3.49 9.64 -3.40
N GLN A 54 3.50 9.50 -2.07
CA GLN A 54 3.29 10.61 -1.15
C GLN A 54 4.34 11.71 -1.30
N GLU A 55 5.62 11.35 -1.43
CA GLU A 55 6.72 12.29 -1.66
C GLU A 55 6.62 13.00 -3.01
N ASN A 56 6.20 12.29 -4.06
CA ASN A 56 6.05 12.87 -5.42
C ASN A 56 4.75 13.67 -5.58
N ASN A 57 3.78 13.54 -4.67
CA ASN A 57 2.55 14.36 -4.67
C ASN A 57 2.69 15.69 -3.92
N VAL A 58 3.88 16.02 -3.41
CA VAL A 58 4.11 17.27 -2.66
C VAL A 58 4.26 18.50 -3.56
N ASP A 59 4.26 18.34 -4.88
CA ASP A 59 4.57 19.45 -5.80
C ASP A 59 3.69 19.40 -7.07
N ILE A 60 2.44 19.90 -7.00
CA ILE A 60 1.74 20.74 -8.01
C ILE A 60 0.66 21.57 -7.29
#